data_AF-A0A1I8G252-F1
#
_entry.id   AF-A0A1I8G252-F1
#
_cell.length_a   1.000
_cell.length_b   1.000
_cell.length_c   1.000
_cell.angle_alpha   90.00
_cell.angle_beta   90.00
_cell.angle_gamma   90.00
#
_symmetry.space_group_name_H-M   'P 1'
#
loop_
_entity.id
_entity.type
_entity.pdbx_description
1 polymer ?
#
loop_
_entity_poly.entity_id
_entity_poly.type
_entity_poly.pdbx_seq_one_letter_code
_entity_poly.pdbx_strand_id
1 'polypeptide(L)'
;MLKTIVCIVGLASLVLCAAGRVSQVSYIGCYLDNEARDLKGLTGVSKIGQFSIGSLMLSSASMTHELCSRVCSLGGFPYFGVQVGLQCFCGTSYGSLGAANASDCNSVCSGNGASKCGGEWRISVFALTYPYKKYFEQTQMPNQTVESTQSTYWTSADKTKAECLMMCEASADCQAVIFSGQQRLCHLLRFAYPRACQPQQYRWRLLCSRLTAFYPGSLLAKKPNHFANCSIA
;
A
#
# COMPACT_ATOMS: atom_id res chain seq x y z
N MET A 1 33.72 30.22 -44.42
CA MET A 1 32.67 31.08 -43.85
C MET A 1 31.53 30.20 -43.40
N LEU A 2 31.34 30.16 -42.08
CA LEU A 2 30.40 29.33 -41.33
C LEU A 2 29.00 29.98 -41.42
N LYS A 3 27.95 29.23 -41.77
CA LYS A 3 26.57 29.62 -41.50
C LYS A 3 25.86 28.49 -40.76
N THR A 4 25.53 28.83 -39.52
CA THR A 4 24.89 28.08 -38.46
C THR A 4 23.48 27.65 -38.85
N ILE A 5 23.17 26.35 -38.73
CA ILE A 5 21.79 25.88 -38.56
C ILE A 5 21.73 25.18 -37.21
N VAL A 6 20.93 25.79 -36.35
CA VAL A 6 20.59 25.37 -35.00
C VAL A 6 19.77 24.09 -35.08
N CYS A 7 20.27 22.99 -34.52
CA CYS A 7 19.42 21.86 -34.13
C CYS A 7 19.48 21.74 -32.61
N ILE A 8 18.33 22.03 -32.03
CA ILE A 8 18.01 22.12 -30.61
C ILE A 8 18.44 20.83 -29.92
N VAL A 9 19.31 20.96 -28.91
CA VAL A 9 19.62 19.89 -27.97
C VAL A 9 18.34 19.61 -27.19
N GLY A 10 17.56 18.65 -27.66
CA GLY A 10 16.45 18.09 -26.90
C GLY A 10 17.03 17.40 -25.67
N LEU A 11 17.15 18.14 -24.57
CA LEU A 11 17.24 17.57 -23.23
C LEU A 11 15.91 16.88 -22.93
N ALA A 12 15.69 15.72 -23.54
CA ALA A 12 14.69 14.78 -23.10
C ALA A 12 15.15 14.28 -21.73
N SER A 13 14.64 14.90 -20.68
CA SER A 13 14.72 14.41 -19.32
C SER A 13 14.14 12.99 -19.30
N LEU A 14 15.00 11.98 -19.41
CA LEU A 14 14.67 10.61 -19.07
C LEU A 14 14.56 10.50 -17.54
N VAL A 15 13.50 11.10 -17.00
CA VAL A 15 12.98 10.72 -15.69
C VAL A 15 12.00 9.57 -15.94
N LEU A 16 12.52 8.39 -16.26
CA LEU A 16 11.77 7.15 -16.01
C LEU A 16 12.10 6.70 -14.60
N CYS A 17 11.41 7.27 -13.63
CA CYS A 17 11.39 6.74 -12.27
C CYS A 17 9.97 6.28 -11.92
N ALA A 18 9.82 4.96 -11.99
CA ALA A 18 8.93 4.09 -11.24
C ALA A 18 7.45 4.50 -11.13
N ALA A 19 6.60 3.79 -11.86
CA ALA A 19 5.18 3.68 -11.55
C ALA A 19 5.00 2.96 -10.19
N GLY A 20 5.10 3.73 -9.10
CA GLY A 20 4.44 3.40 -7.84
C GLY A 20 2.94 3.25 -8.09
N ARG A 21 2.29 2.28 -7.44
CA ARG A 21 0.87 1.99 -7.67
C ARG A 21 -0.08 3.14 -7.26
N VAL A 22 0.39 4.14 -6.54
CA VAL A 22 -0.42 5.31 -6.16
C VAL A 22 -0.37 6.31 -7.30
N SER A 23 -1.50 6.53 -7.96
CA SER A 23 -1.59 7.54 -9.02
C SER A 23 -1.87 8.92 -8.44
N GLN A 24 -2.56 9.02 -7.29
CA GLN A 24 -2.92 10.28 -6.65
C GLN A 24 -3.05 10.12 -5.12
N VAL A 25 -2.60 11.15 -4.40
CA VAL A 25 -2.82 11.35 -2.96
C VAL A 25 -3.78 12.53 -2.81
N SER A 26 -4.84 12.39 -2.01
CA SER A 26 -5.81 13.46 -1.79
C SER A 26 -6.05 13.66 -0.29
N TYR A 27 -5.96 14.90 0.18
CA TYR A 27 -6.29 15.24 1.57
C TYR A 27 -7.81 15.16 1.78
N ILE A 28 -8.24 14.40 2.77
CA ILE A 28 -9.65 14.25 3.12
C ILE A 28 -10.03 15.26 4.22
N GLY A 29 -9.26 15.31 5.30
CA GLY A 29 -9.61 16.16 6.44
C GLY A 29 -8.86 15.82 7.73
N CYS A 30 -9.24 16.53 8.78
CA CYS A 30 -8.76 16.32 10.15
C CYS A 30 -9.79 15.52 10.96
N TYR A 31 -9.34 14.47 11.61
CA TYR A 31 -10.20 13.56 12.38
C TYR A 31 -9.70 13.43 13.81
N LEU A 32 -10.63 13.13 14.72
CA LEU A 32 -10.30 12.79 16.09
C LEU A 32 -9.53 11.47 16.12
N ASP A 33 -8.56 11.38 17.01
CA ASP A 33 -7.84 10.15 17.29
C ASP A 33 -7.75 9.93 18.80
N ASN A 34 -7.58 8.69 19.24
CA ASN A 34 -7.38 8.33 20.65
C ASN A 34 -6.63 7.00 20.75
N GLU A 35 -6.49 6.45 21.95
CA GLU A 35 -5.79 5.18 22.17
C GLU A 35 -6.36 4.02 21.34
N ALA A 36 -7.65 4.05 21.00
CA ALA A 36 -8.26 3.04 20.14
C ALA A 36 -7.83 3.15 18.68
N ARG A 37 -7.28 4.28 18.25
CA ARG A 37 -6.84 4.61 16.88
C ARG A 37 -7.94 4.65 15.83
N ASP A 38 -7.98 5.74 15.07
CA ASP A 38 -8.89 5.83 13.93
C ASP A 38 -8.42 4.97 12.74
N LEU A 39 -7.10 4.93 12.50
CA LEU A 39 -6.48 4.12 11.44
C LEU A 39 -5.70 2.94 12.03
N LYS A 40 -6.23 1.72 11.85
CA LYS A 40 -5.74 0.47 12.49
C LYS A 40 -5.04 -0.52 11.55
N GLY A 41 -4.81 -0.15 10.29
CA GLY A 41 -4.36 -1.06 9.24
C GLY A 41 -3.02 -1.72 9.50
N LEU A 42 -2.14 -1.11 10.29
CA LEU A 42 -0.83 -1.67 10.64
C LEU A 42 -0.84 -2.57 11.89
N THR A 43 -2.02 -2.93 12.40
CA THR A 43 -2.12 -3.77 13.60
C THR A 43 -1.43 -5.13 13.41
N GLY A 44 -0.48 -5.44 14.30
CA GLY A 44 0.26 -6.71 14.30
C GLY A 44 1.35 -6.81 13.23
N VAL A 45 1.54 -5.78 12.41
CA VAL A 45 2.60 -5.74 11.39
C VAL A 45 3.88 -5.19 12.03
N SER A 46 4.97 -5.97 12.02
CA SER A 46 6.27 -5.54 12.53
C SER A 46 7.20 -5.00 11.44
N LYS A 47 6.95 -5.36 10.17
CA LYS A 47 7.76 -4.91 9.03
C LYS A 47 7.00 -4.96 7.72
N ILE A 48 7.17 -3.94 6.88
CA ILE A 48 6.70 -3.92 5.49
C ILE A 48 7.88 -3.57 4.58
N GLY A 49 8.38 -4.55 3.84
CA GLY A 49 9.57 -4.39 3.00
C GLY A 49 10.77 -3.98 3.85
N GLN A 50 11.28 -2.78 3.64
CA GLN A 50 12.41 -2.22 4.40
C GLN A 50 12.00 -1.41 5.63
N PHE A 51 10.70 -1.17 5.83
CA PHE A 51 10.21 -0.32 6.90
C PHE A 51 9.89 -1.17 8.13
N SER A 52 10.54 -0.87 9.26
CA SER A 52 10.16 -1.41 10.56
C SER A 52 8.95 -0.63 11.08
N ILE A 53 7.91 -1.37 11.46
CA ILE A 53 6.65 -0.83 11.93
C ILE A 53 6.62 -1.06 13.45
N GLY A 54 6.35 0.00 14.21
CA GLY A 54 6.07 -0.12 15.64
C GLY A 54 4.74 -0.84 15.87
N SER A 55 4.28 -0.93 17.12
CA SER A 55 3.11 -1.77 17.45
C SER A 55 1.86 -1.54 16.57
N LEU A 56 1.62 -0.31 16.08
CA LEU A 56 0.46 0.05 15.24
C LEU A 56 0.76 1.17 14.21
N MET A 57 2.01 1.64 14.13
CA MET A 57 2.37 2.84 13.35
C MET A 57 3.83 2.83 12.95
N LEU A 58 4.15 3.53 11.87
CA LEU A 58 5.52 3.91 11.54
C LEU A 58 5.82 5.28 12.16
N SER A 59 6.93 5.38 12.88
CA SER A 59 7.46 6.64 13.41
C SER A 59 8.74 7.01 12.67
N SER A 60 8.88 8.27 12.25
CA SER A 60 10.08 8.74 11.54
C SER A 60 10.38 10.21 11.84
N ALA A 61 11.66 10.52 12.06
CA ALA A 61 12.17 11.89 12.15
C ALA A 61 12.20 12.62 10.79
N SER A 62 11.96 11.89 9.70
CA SER A 62 11.87 12.43 8.34
C SER A 62 10.49 12.13 7.74
N MET A 63 9.44 12.31 8.53
CA MET A 63 8.07 12.01 8.12
C MET A 63 7.58 13.03 7.09
N THR A 64 7.02 12.52 5.99
CA THR A 64 6.34 13.29 4.96
C THR A 64 5.08 12.56 4.51
N HIS A 65 4.18 13.24 3.79
CA HIS A 65 3.02 12.58 3.18
C HIS A 65 3.46 11.52 2.17
N GLU A 66 4.55 11.75 1.44
CA GLU A 66 5.12 10.82 0.46
C GLU A 66 5.65 9.56 1.16
N LEU A 67 6.33 9.71 2.30
CA LEU A 67 6.81 8.56 3.07
C LEU A 67 5.64 7.72 3.57
N CYS A 68 4.64 8.35 4.19
CA CYS A 68 3.51 7.62 4.76
C CYS A 68 2.64 6.97 3.67
N SER A 69 2.32 7.71 2.61
CA SER A 69 1.60 7.16 1.45
C SER A 69 2.33 5.99 0.82
N ARG A 70 3.67 6.06 0.68
CA ARG A 70 4.47 4.96 0.16
C ARG A 70 4.31 3.70 1.01
N VAL A 71 4.48 3.79 2.33
CA VAL A 71 4.38 2.65 3.25
C VAL A 71 2.98 2.05 3.21
N CYS A 72 1.95 2.87 3.29
CA CYS A 72 0.57 2.40 3.23
C CYS A 72 0.22 1.79 1.86
N SER A 73 0.81 2.31 0.79
CA SER A 73 0.66 1.72 -0.55
C SER A 73 1.35 0.36 -0.72
N LEU A 74 2.40 0.08 0.06
CA LEU A 74 3.00 -1.25 0.12
C LEU A 74 2.06 -2.29 0.76
N GLY A 75 1.27 -1.86 1.74
CA GLY A 75 0.21 -2.67 2.32
C GLY A 75 -1.08 -2.73 1.49
N GLY A 76 -1.18 -1.91 0.43
CA GLY A 76 -2.40 -1.81 -0.39
C GLY A 76 -3.54 -1.03 0.27
N PHE A 77 -3.24 -0.26 1.32
CA PHE A 77 -4.27 0.43 2.08
C PHE A 77 -4.93 1.56 1.27
N PRO A 78 -6.25 1.73 1.41
CA PRO A 78 -6.98 2.83 0.78
C PRO A 78 -6.72 4.20 1.40
N TYR A 79 -6.35 4.22 2.69
CA TYR A 79 -6.14 5.45 3.44
C TYR A 79 -4.81 5.41 4.18
N PHE A 80 -4.22 6.58 4.34
CA PHE A 80 -3.16 6.80 5.32
C PHE A 80 -3.47 8.05 6.14
N GLY A 81 -2.82 8.16 7.29
CA GLY A 81 -2.92 9.33 8.13
C GLY A 81 -1.60 9.63 8.82
N VAL A 82 -1.41 10.91 9.10
CA VAL A 82 -0.23 11.43 9.79
C VAL A 82 -0.65 12.19 11.03
N GLN A 83 0.14 12.04 12.09
CA GLN A 83 -0.17 12.57 13.42
C GLN A 83 1.10 13.06 14.12
N VAL A 84 0.97 14.16 14.89
CA VAL A 84 2.04 14.78 15.70
C VAL A 84 3.35 15.00 14.91
N GLY A 85 3.25 15.25 13.61
CA GLY A 85 4.41 15.56 12.77
C GLY A 85 5.28 14.37 12.34
N LEU A 86 5.26 13.24 13.08
CA LEU A 86 6.24 12.16 12.92
C LEU A 86 5.63 10.76 12.80
N GLN A 87 4.34 10.59 13.07
CA GLN A 87 3.67 9.30 13.08
C GLN A 87 2.89 9.07 11.78
N CYS A 88 2.90 7.83 11.31
CA CYS A 88 2.20 7.38 10.11
C CYS A 88 1.36 6.14 10.42
N PHE A 89 0.10 6.21 10.00
CA PHE A 89 -0.90 5.17 10.15
C PHE A 89 -1.49 4.82 8.79
N CYS A 90 -1.93 3.57 8.64
CA CYS A 90 -2.66 3.12 7.46
C CYS A 90 -4.03 2.59 7.90
N GLY A 91 -5.01 2.56 7.01
CA GLY A 91 -6.31 1.98 7.34
C GLY A 91 -7.16 1.65 6.12
N THR A 92 -8.13 0.77 6.34
CA THR A 92 -9.17 0.41 5.36
C THR A 92 -10.43 1.28 5.48
N SER A 93 -10.55 1.99 6.60
CA SER A 93 -11.61 2.95 6.94
C SER A 93 -11.02 4.07 7.79
N TYR A 94 -11.77 5.15 7.98
CA TYR A 94 -11.40 6.32 8.80
C TYR A 94 -12.67 6.97 9.36
N GLY A 95 -12.49 7.92 10.30
CA GLY A 95 -13.54 8.76 10.84
C GLY A 95 -14.44 8.10 11.88
N SER A 96 -14.04 6.94 12.40
CA SER A 96 -14.78 6.20 13.44
C SER A 96 -14.95 7.00 14.73
N LEU A 97 -14.03 7.93 15.00
CA LEU A 97 -14.04 8.80 16.16
C LEU A 97 -14.63 10.19 15.87
N GLY A 98 -15.04 10.46 14.63
CA GLY A 98 -15.61 11.74 14.20
C GLY A 98 -14.59 12.75 13.65
N ALA A 99 -15.11 13.79 13.00
CA ALA A 99 -14.31 14.88 12.44
C ALA A 99 -13.81 15.83 13.54
N ALA A 100 -12.62 16.40 13.33
CA ALA A 100 -12.06 17.45 14.17
C ALA A 100 -11.99 18.78 13.40
N ASN A 101 -11.69 19.87 14.12
CA ASN A 101 -11.43 21.13 13.44
C ASN A 101 -10.15 21.02 12.61
N ALA A 102 -10.17 21.51 11.37
CA ALA A 102 -9.01 21.52 10.49
C ALA A 102 -7.80 22.24 11.12
N SER A 103 -8.06 23.26 11.96
CA SER A 103 -7.00 23.99 12.68
C SER A 103 -6.25 23.14 13.69
N ASP A 104 -6.83 22.04 14.17
CA ASP A 104 -6.19 21.16 15.14
C ASP A 104 -5.12 20.26 14.48
N CYS A 105 -5.21 20.07 13.17
CA CYS A 105 -4.23 19.33 12.37
C CYS A 105 -3.11 20.26 11.84
N ASN A 106 -2.42 20.95 12.76
CA ASN A 106 -1.45 22.01 12.44
C ASN A 106 0.01 21.67 12.74
N SER A 107 0.31 20.46 13.23
CA SER A 107 1.68 20.01 13.49
C SER A 107 2.47 19.96 12.19
N VAL A 108 3.70 20.46 12.21
CA VAL A 108 4.59 20.43 11.04
C VAL A 108 5.14 19.03 10.84
N CYS A 109 5.21 18.56 9.60
CA CYS A 109 5.83 17.27 9.29
C CYS A 109 7.34 17.32 9.58
N SER A 110 7.87 16.32 10.29
CA SER A 110 9.29 16.28 10.70
C SER A 110 10.28 16.24 9.53
N GLY A 111 9.87 15.66 8.38
CA GLY A 111 10.65 15.62 7.15
C GLY A 111 10.29 16.69 6.11
N ASN A 112 9.27 17.51 6.35
CA ASN A 112 8.87 18.57 5.42
C ASN A 112 8.21 19.75 6.15
N GLY A 113 8.99 20.82 6.38
CA GLY A 113 8.56 22.02 7.09
C GLY A 113 7.39 22.78 6.46
N ALA A 114 7.11 22.56 5.16
CA ALA A 114 6.01 23.22 4.45
C ALA A 114 4.68 22.49 4.59
N SER A 115 4.67 21.26 5.10
CA SER A 115 3.47 20.40 5.18
C SER A 115 3.00 20.22 6.61
N LYS A 116 1.69 19.98 6.76
CA LYS A 116 1.04 19.68 8.04
C LYS A 116 0.79 18.18 8.20
N CYS A 117 1.04 17.65 9.38
CA CYS A 117 1.01 16.22 9.69
C CYS A 117 0.22 15.95 10.98
N GLY A 118 -1.08 16.29 10.97
CA GLY A 118 -1.99 16.08 12.08
C GLY A 118 -1.73 16.98 13.29
N GLY A 119 -2.04 16.49 14.48
CA GLY A 119 -1.92 17.19 15.76
C GLY A 119 -1.96 16.19 16.91
N GLU A 120 -1.84 16.68 18.15
CA GLU A 120 -1.99 15.80 19.32
C GLU A 120 -3.39 15.19 19.35
N TRP A 121 -3.48 13.86 19.23
CA TRP A 121 -4.76 13.15 19.11
C TRP A 121 -5.67 13.67 17.99
N ARG A 122 -5.02 14.15 16.91
CA ARG A 122 -5.65 14.61 15.67
C ARG A 122 -4.91 14.02 14.49
N ILE A 123 -5.64 13.36 13.60
CA ILE A 123 -5.05 12.70 12.45
C ILE A 123 -5.48 13.39 11.16
N SER A 124 -4.51 13.81 10.37
CA SER A 124 -4.74 14.27 8.99
C SER A 124 -4.88 13.04 8.11
N VAL A 125 -6.05 12.81 7.55
CA VAL A 125 -6.36 11.62 6.73
C VAL A 125 -6.28 11.96 5.25
N PHE A 126 -5.71 11.03 4.49
CA PHE A 126 -5.52 11.12 3.05
C PHE A 126 -5.99 9.84 2.36
N ALA A 127 -6.60 10.01 1.18
CA ALA A 127 -6.97 8.92 0.29
C ALA A 127 -5.81 8.55 -0.65
N LEU A 128 -5.63 7.24 -0.86
CA LEU A 128 -4.75 6.68 -1.86
C LEU A 128 -5.58 6.16 -3.03
N THR A 129 -5.48 6.86 -4.17
CA THR A 129 -6.11 6.42 -5.41
C THR A 129 -5.11 5.59 -6.21
N TYR A 130 -5.55 4.41 -6.59
CA TYR A 130 -4.79 3.49 -7.43
C TYR A 130 -5.45 3.42 -8.80
N PRO A 131 -4.68 3.24 -9.89
CA PRO A 131 -5.24 3.08 -11.21
C PRO A 131 -6.15 1.85 -11.23
N TYR A 132 -7.44 2.08 -11.50
CA TYR A 132 -8.43 1.04 -11.61
C TYR A 132 -8.08 0.11 -12.78
N LYS A 133 -7.92 -1.18 -12.49
CA LYS A 133 -7.80 -2.21 -13.51
C LYS A 133 -9.10 -2.99 -13.55
N LYS A 134 -9.74 -3.00 -14.72
CA LYS A 134 -10.98 -3.75 -14.98
C LYS A 134 -10.82 -5.26 -14.83
N TYR A 135 -9.58 -5.75 -14.85
CA TYR A 135 -9.24 -7.16 -14.80
C TYR A 135 -8.14 -7.40 -13.78
N PHE A 136 -8.22 -8.57 -13.15
CA PHE A 136 -7.15 -9.11 -12.32
C PHE A 136 -5.87 -9.32 -13.13
N GLU A 137 -4.75 -8.84 -12.61
CA GLU A 137 -3.45 -9.02 -13.26
C GLU A 137 -2.65 -10.12 -12.56
N GLN A 138 -2.18 -11.11 -13.32
CA GLN A 138 -1.20 -12.08 -12.81
C GLN A 138 0.15 -11.37 -12.63
N THR A 139 0.80 -11.58 -11.48
CA THR A 139 2.10 -10.95 -11.21
C THR A 139 3.10 -11.96 -10.67
N GLN A 140 4.39 -11.69 -10.90
CA GLN A 140 5.42 -12.43 -10.16
C GLN A 140 5.33 -12.08 -8.67
N MET A 141 5.71 -13.03 -7.81
CA MET A 141 5.78 -12.76 -6.38
C MET A 141 6.80 -11.63 -6.13
N PRO A 142 6.45 -10.63 -5.32
CA PRO A 142 7.36 -9.54 -5.02
C PRO A 142 8.48 -10.01 -4.09
N ASN A 143 9.67 -9.43 -4.25
CA ASN A 143 10.83 -9.66 -3.39
C ASN A 143 10.74 -8.87 -2.05
N GLN A 144 9.54 -8.53 -1.61
CA GLN A 144 9.32 -7.83 -0.34
C GLN A 144 8.70 -8.78 0.67
N THR A 145 9.22 -8.77 1.88
CA THR A 145 8.68 -9.54 2.99
C THR A 145 7.82 -8.65 3.88
N VAL A 146 6.73 -9.21 4.40
CA VAL A 146 5.97 -8.64 5.51
C VAL A 146 6.15 -9.58 6.69
N GLU A 147 6.56 -9.02 7.82
CA GLU A 147 6.63 -9.74 9.09
C GLU A 147 5.45 -9.27 9.95
N SER A 148 4.72 -10.23 10.51
CA SER A 148 3.52 -9.98 11.31
C SER A 148 3.41 -11.03 12.41
N THR A 149 2.91 -10.63 13.57
CA THR A 149 2.58 -11.54 14.68
C THR A 149 1.26 -12.27 14.46
N GLN A 150 0.42 -11.76 13.55
CA GLN A 150 -0.86 -12.36 13.19
C GLN A 150 -0.77 -13.07 11.84
N SER A 151 -1.64 -14.07 11.63
CA SER A 151 -1.76 -14.71 10.32
C SER A 151 -2.06 -13.66 9.26
N THR A 152 -1.19 -13.61 8.25
CA THR A 152 -1.25 -12.67 7.14
C THR A 152 -2.11 -13.17 5.98
N TYR A 153 -2.46 -14.44 6.04
CA TYR A 153 -3.32 -15.11 5.08
C TYR A 153 -4.21 -16.14 5.78
N TRP A 154 -5.22 -16.60 5.06
CA TRP A 154 -5.95 -17.83 5.39
C TRP A 154 -6.10 -18.65 4.12
N THR A 155 -6.55 -19.90 4.26
CA THR A 155 -6.65 -20.82 3.12
C THR A 155 -8.09 -21.21 2.81
N SER A 156 -8.35 -21.46 1.54
CA SER A 156 -9.55 -22.15 1.05
C SER A 156 -9.14 -23.27 0.07
N ALA A 157 -9.92 -24.35 0.10
CA ALA A 157 -9.75 -25.46 -0.83
C ALA A 157 -10.49 -25.12 -2.14
N ASP A 158 -9.82 -24.42 -3.04
CA ASP A 158 -10.39 -24.00 -4.32
C ASP A 158 -9.87 -24.85 -5.47
N LYS A 159 -10.76 -25.23 -6.39
CA LYS A 159 -10.42 -26.09 -7.53
C LYS A 159 -9.84 -25.29 -8.68
N THR A 160 -10.15 -24.00 -8.76
CA THR A 160 -9.71 -23.13 -9.85
C THR A 160 -9.23 -21.76 -9.37
N LYS A 161 -8.45 -21.09 -10.23
CA LYS A 161 -8.04 -19.69 -10.03
C LYS A 161 -9.25 -18.76 -9.88
N ALA A 162 -10.32 -19.03 -10.63
CA ALA A 162 -11.54 -18.22 -10.61
C ALA A 162 -12.29 -18.35 -9.28
N GLU A 163 -12.38 -19.57 -8.73
CA GLU A 163 -12.98 -19.80 -7.40
C GLU A 163 -12.20 -19.07 -6.30
N CYS A 164 -10.87 -19.21 -6.30
CA CYS A 164 -9.98 -18.50 -5.38
C CYS A 164 -10.15 -16.97 -5.46
N LEU A 165 -10.35 -16.45 -6.67
CA LEU A 165 -10.65 -15.03 -6.89
C LEU A 165 -11.99 -14.61 -6.32
N MET A 166 -13.05 -15.37 -6.58
CA MET A 166 -14.38 -15.09 -6.06
C MET A 166 -14.41 -15.10 -4.53
N MET A 167 -13.67 -16.00 -3.89
CA MET A 167 -13.53 -16.03 -2.42
C MET A 167 -12.89 -14.75 -1.88
N CYS A 168 -11.89 -14.21 -2.58
CA CYS A 168 -11.28 -12.94 -2.21
C CYS A 168 -12.20 -11.74 -2.47
N GLU A 169 -12.99 -11.78 -3.54
CA GLU A 169 -13.99 -10.74 -3.81
C GLU A 169 -15.06 -10.70 -2.74
N ALA A 170 -15.53 -11.86 -2.27
CA ALA A 170 -16.51 -11.99 -1.22
C ALA A 170 -16.01 -11.56 0.18
N SER A 171 -14.69 -11.47 0.37
CA SER A 171 -14.08 -11.07 1.64
C SER A 171 -13.66 -9.60 1.63
N ALA A 172 -14.10 -8.84 2.64
CA ALA A 172 -13.65 -7.46 2.86
C ALA A 172 -12.17 -7.41 3.30
N ASP A 173 -11.69 -8.47 3.95
CA ASP A 173 -10.32 -8.58 4.46
C ASP A 173 -9.33 -9.10 3.41
N CYS A 174 -9.80 -9.59 2.27
CA CYS A 174 -8.93 -10.13 1.23
C CYS A 174 -8.55 -9.06 0.21
N GLN A 175 -7.25 -8.87 0.02
CA GLN A 175 -6.71 -7.90 -0.92
C GLN A 175 -6.00 -8.54 -2.12
N ALA A 176 -5.49 -9.77 -1.98
CA ALA A 176 -4.81 -10.51 -3.04
C ALA A 176 -4.88 -12.01 -2.78
N VAL A 177 -4.60 -12.83 -3.81
CA VAL A 177 -4.56 -14.30 -3.66
C VAL A 177 -3.27 -14.94 -4.19
N ILE A 178 -2.95 -16.11 -3.66
CA ILE A 178 -1.97 -17.04 -4.22
C ILE A 178 -2.68 -18.36 -4.46
N PHE A 179 -2.73 -18.82 -5.71
CA PHE A 179 -3.36 -20.09 -6.04
C PHE A 179 -2.33 -21.14 -6.45
N SER A 180 -2.33 -22.28 -5.74
CA SER A 180 -1.57 -23.47 -6.06
C SER A 180 -2.44 -24.47 -6.81
N GLY A 181 -2.24 -24.57 -8.14
CA GLY A 181 -3.04 -25.46 -8.98
C GLY A 181 -2.82 -26.95 -8.69
N GLN A 182 -1.60 -27.34 -8.29
CA GLN A 182 -1.28 -28.73 -7.95
C GLN A 182 -1.96 -29.17 -6.66
N GLN A 183 -2.02 -28.27 -5.66
CA GLN A 183 -2.58 -28.57 -4.34
C GLN A 183 -4.06 -28.21 -4.24
N ARG A 184 -4.65 -27.56 -5.26
CA ARG A 184 -6.00 -26.99 -5.22
C ARG A 184 -6.21 -26.15 -3.96
N LEU A 185 -5.22 -25.31 -3.67
CA LEU A 185 -5.13 -24.52 -2.46
C LEU A 185 -5.03 -23.05 -2.82
N CYS A 186 -5.92 -22.24 -2.25
CA CYS A 186 -5.90 -20.79 -2.34
C CYS A 186 -5.43 -20.22 -1.01
N HIS A 187 -4.47 -19.29 -1.06
CA HIS A 187 -4.12 -18.45 0.06
C HIS A 187 -4.70 -17.06 -0.19
N LEU A 188 -5.62 -16.64 0.66
CA LEU A 188 -6.21 -15.31 0.64
C LEU A 188 -5.39 -14.40 1.54
N LEU A 189 -4.84 -13.33 0.97
CA LEU A 189 -3.93 -12.43 1.65
C LEU A 189 -4.68 -11.23 2.21
N ARG A 190 -4.36 -10.88 3.46
CA ARG A 190 -4.85 -9.65 4.10
C ARG A 190 -4.27 -8.37 3.51
N PHE A 191 -3.20 -8.47 2.73
CA PHE A 191 -2.52 -7.34 2.09
C PHE A 191 -2.22 -7.64 0.61
N ALA A 192 -2.24 -6.59 -0.20
CA ALA A 192 -1.83 -6.67 -1.60
C ALA A 192 -0.43 -6.07 -1.80
N TYR A 193 0.61 -6.92 -1.79
CA TYR A 193 1.98 -6.48 -2.08
C TYR A 193 2.08 -5.77 -3.44
N PRO A 194 2.76 -4.61 -3.53
CA PRO A 194 3.16 -4.04 -4.82
C PRO A 194 4.32 -4.80 -5.43
N ARG A 195 4.36 -4.73 -6.76
CA ARG A 195 5.56 -5.08 -7.51
C ARG A 195 6.68 -4.12 -7.08
N ALA A 196 7.85 -4.66 -6.77
CA ALA A 196 9.07 -3.91 -7.02
C ALA A 196 9.23 -3.85 -8.55
N CYS A 197 9.42 -2.65 -9.11
CA CYS A 197 9.92 -2.53 -10.48
C CYS A 197 11.23 -3.34 -10.59
N GLN A 198 11.25 -4.36 -11.45
CA GLN A 198 12.49 -4.78 -12.10
C GLN A 198 12.26 -4.79 -13.61
N PRO A 199 13.24 -4.30 -14.41
CA PRO A 199 13.23 -4.48 -15.85
C PRO A 199 13.50 -5.96 -16.16
N GLN A 200 12.98 -6.40 -17.31
CA GLN A 200 13.07 -7.77 -17.80
C GLN A 200 14.51 -8.32 -17.75
N GLN A 201 14.68 -9.57 -17.29
CA GLN A 201 15.17 -10.71 -18.08
C GLN A 201 15.49 -11.91 -17.18
N TYR A 202 14.92 -13.05 -17.57
CA TYR A 202 15.21 -14.45 -17.24
C TYR A 202 16.50 -14.76 -16.43
N ARG A 203 16.35 -15.34 -15.23
CA ARG A 203 17.05 -16.56 -14.74
C ARG A 203 16.76 -16.80 -13.26
N TRP A 204 16.39 -18.03 -12.94
CA TRP A 204 16.20 -18.52 -11.58
C TRP A 204 17.53 -18.55 -10.81
N ARG A 205 17.65 -17.77 -9.73
CA ARG A 205 18.54 -18.10 -8.61
C ARG A 205 17.84 -17.80 -7.28
N LEU A 206 17.63 -18.88 -6.55
CA LEU A 206 17.06 -18.98 -5.22
C LEU A 206 18.05 -18.45 -4.18
N LEU A 207 17.62 -17.52 -3.32
CA LEU A 207 18.06 -17.43 -1.92
C LEU A 207 16.93 -16.79 -1.10
N CYS A 208 16.04 -17.62 -0.56
CA CYS A 208 15.16 -17.27 0.55
C CYS A 208 15.48 -18.25 1.68
N SER A 209 16.38 -17.85 2.57
CA SER A 209 16.68 -18.62 3.78
C SER A 209 15.76 -18.15 4.91
N ARG A 210 14.99 -19.10 5.45
CA ARG A 210 14.10 -19.03 6.63
C ARG A 210 12.70 -18.43 6.45
N LEU A 211 11.96 -18.98 5.50
CA LEU A 211 10.53 -19.22 5.70
C LEU A 211 10.30 -20.72 5.53
N THR A 212 9.65 -21.34 6.51
CA THR A 212 9.22 -22.74 6.44
C THR A 212 8.30 -22.91 5.22
N ALA A 213 8.83 -23.56 4.19
CA ALA A 213 8.18 -24.12 3.00
C ALA A 213 7.05 -23.28 2.37
N PHE A 214 7.39 -22.48 1.35
CA PHE A 214 6.43 -22.08 0.30
C PHE A 214 6.90 -22.59 -1.06
N TYR A 215 6.09 -23.46 -1.66
CA TYR A 215 6.28 -24.07 -2.98
C TYR A 215 6.19 -23.01 -4.11
N PRO A 216 6.80 -23.25 -5.30
CA PRO A 216 6.81 -22.30 -6.40
C PRO A 216 5.39 -22.07 -6.96
N GLY A 217 4.76 -20.96 -6.61
CA GLY A 217 3.45 -20.52 -7.12
C GLY A 217 3.52 -19.11 -7.69
N SER A 218 2.71 -18.83 -8.72
CA SER A 218 2.54 -17.46 -9.25
C SER A 218 1.56 -16.69 -8.36
N LEU A 219 1.84 -15.42 -8.03
CA LEU A 219 0.81 -14.55 -7.46
C LEU A 219 -0.23 -14.31 -8.54
N LEU A 220 -1.45 -14.75 -8.29
CA LEU A 220 -2.56 -14.43 -9.17
C LEU A 220 -3.33 -13.35 -8.47
N ALA A 221 -3.40 -12.18 -9.13
CA ALA A 221 -4.51 -11.28 -8.99
C ALA A 221 -4.59 -10.45 -7.67
N LYS A 222 -4.54 -9.12 -7.86
CA LYS A 222 -4.88 -8.12 -6.86
C LYS A 222 -6.33 -7.70 -7.07
N LYS A 223 -7.13 -7.65 -5.99
CA LYS A 223 -8.53 -7.17 -6.04
C LYS A 223 -8.57 -5.78 -6.69
N PRO A 224 -9.41 -5.56 -7.73
CA PRO A 224 -9.72 -4.21 -8.16
C PRO A 224 -10.22 -3.45 -6.94
N ASN A 225 -9.69 -2.26 -6.69
CA ASN A 225 -10.12 -1.49 -5.53
C ASN A 225 -11.63 -1.24 -5.64
N HIS A 226 -12.41 -1.98 -4.85
CA HIS A 226 -13.79 -1.66 -4.55
C HIS A 226 -13.75 -0.48 -3.58
N PHE A 227 -13.72 0.72 -4.13
CA PHE A 227 -14.44 1.80 -3.49
C PHE A 227 -15.78 1.87 -4.18
N ALA A 228 -16.77 1.28 -3.53
CA ALA A 228 -18.15 1.50 -3.88
C ALA A 228 -18.41 3.02 -3.79
N ASN A 229 -18.48 3.69 -4.93
CA ASN A 229 -19.47 4.76 -5.07
C ASN A 229 -20.83 4.07 -5.05
N CYS A 230 -21.35 3.77 -3.86
CA CYS A 230 -22.78 3.67 -3.66
C CYS A 230 -23.29 5.08 -3.41
N SER A 231 -23.47 5.86 -4.49
CA SER A 231 -24.44 6.94 -4.43
C SER A 231 -25.81 6.28 -4.57
N ILE A 232 -26.62 6.38 -3.52
CA ILE A 232 -28.05 6.12 -3.62
C ILE A 232 -28.64 7.30 -4.40
N ALA A 233 -29.11 7.01 -5.62
CA ALA A 233 -30.22 7.69 -6.28
C ALA A 233 -30.92 6.65 -7.16
#